data_AF-A0A0M9GSN6-F1
#
_entry.id   AF-A0A0M9GSN6-F1
#
_cell.length_a   1.000
_cell.length_b   1.000
_cell.length_c   1.000
_cell.angle_alpha   90.00
_cell.angle_beta   90.00
_cell.angle_gamma   90.00
#
_symmetry.space_group_name_H-M   'P 1'
#
loop_
_entity.id
_entity.type
_entity.pdbx_description
1 polymer ?
#
loop_
_entity_poly.entity_id
_entity_poly.type
_entity_poly.pdbx_seq_one_letter_code
_entity_poly.pdbx_strand_id
1 'polypeptide(L)'
;MTHAHISTWAIALILFVVVLFLTKAGKEKGAKITAMVLRVFYILIVVTGLQLGWTLLTNGQYLLKMVLGIVVIGLMEMIAVRTRKGKSTVVVWVLFVVVLAYILHLGFSLPMGV
;
A
#
# COMPACT_ATOMS: atom_id res chain seq x y z
N MET A 1 -10.53 -10.71 11.34
CA MET A 1 -10.19 -10.02 10.07
C MET A 1 -9.08 -8.99 10.24
N THR A 2 -9.03 -8.29 11.37
CA THR A 2 -8.00 -7.29 11.72
C THR A 2 -6.57 -7.78 11.53
N HIS A 3 -6.21 -8.93 12.10
CA HIS A 3 -4.87 -9.52 11.92
C HIS A 3 -4.54 -9.78 10.46
N ALA A 4 -5.50 -10.25 9.64
CA ALA A 4 -5.28 -10.49 8.22
C ALA A 4 -5.03 -9.18 7.45
N HIS A 5 -5.76 -8.11 7.79
CA HIS A 5 -5.55 -6.80 7.18
C HIS A 5 -4.17 -6.22 7.53
N ILE A 6 -3.78 -6.28 8.81
CA ILE A 6 -2.46 -5.80 9.25
C ILE A 6 -1.33 -6.62 8.61
N SER A 7 -1.45 -7.95 8.61
CA SER A 7 -0.45 -8.84 8.01
C SER A 7 -0.31 -8.62 6.50
N THR A 8 -1.41 -8.39 5.77
CA THR A 8 -1.33 -8.13 4.33
C THR A 8 -0.66 -6.79 4.03
N TRP A 9 -0.88 -5.75 4.83
CA TRP A 9 -0.14 -4.49 4.78
C TRP A 9 1.37 -4.68 5.02
N ALA A 10 1.73 -5.38 6.10
CA ALA A 10 3.13 -5.62 6.45
C ALA A 10 3.86 -6.36 5.32
N ILE A 11 3.25 -7.43 4.78
CA ILE A 11 3.84 -8.20 3.68
C ILE A 11 3.92 -7.35 2.39
N ALA A 12 2.90 -6.55 2.07
CA ALA A 12 2.93 -5.68 0.90
C ALA A 12 4.08 -4.66 0.97
N LEU A 13 4.32 -4.04 2.12
CA LEU A 13 5.42 -3.10 2.31
C LEU A 13 6.78 -3.78 2.16
N ILE A 14 6.94 -4.99 2.71
CA ILE A 14 8.17 -5.79 2.53
C ILE A 14 8.38 -6.12 1.05
N LEU A 15 7.36 -6.66 0.37
CA LEU A 15 7.42 -7.00 -1.04
C LEU A 15 7.71 -5.77 -1.91
N PHE A 16 7.13 -4.62 -1.59
CA PHE A 16 7.39 -3.35 -2.28
C PHE A 16 8.87 -2.97 -2.19
N VAL A 17 9.46 -3.02 -1.00
CA VAL A 17 10.90 -2.78 -0.81
C VAL A 17 11.74 -3.78 -1.60
N VAL A 18 11.39 -5.07 -1.58
CA VAL A 18 12.08 -6.12 -2.36
C VAL A 18 12.01 -5.85 -3.87
N VAL A 19 10.85 -5.43 -4.40
CA VAL A 19 10.70 -5.05 -5.82
C VAL A 19 11.68 -3.94 -6.19
N LEU A 20 11.83 -2.92 -5.34
CA LEU A 20 12.73 -1.80 -5.60
C LEU A 20 14.19 -2.23 -5.58
N PHE A 21 14.59 -3.06 -4.62
CA PHE A 21 15.96 -3.61 -4.56
C PHE A 21 16.28 -4.47 -5.78
N LEU A 22 15.39 -5.39 -6.16
CA LEU A 22 15.58 -6.24 -7.33
C LEU A 22 15.65 -5.43 -8.63
N THR A 23 14.82 -4.39 -8.76
CA THR A 23 14.83 -3.48 -9.92
C THR A 23 16.15 -2.72 -9.99
N LYS A 24 16.64 -2.16 -8.88
CA LYS A 24 17.92 -1.44 -8.83
C LYS A 24 19.13 -2.36 -9.04
N ALA A 25 19.03 -3.64 -8.67
CA ALA A 25 20.05 -4.65 -8.89
C ALA A 25 20.02 -5.26 -10.31
N GLY A 26 19.17 -4.77 -11.22
CA GLY A 26 19.04 -5.30 -12.59
C GLY A 26 18.43 -6.70 -12.68
N LYS A 27 17.83 -7.21 -11.60
CA LYS A 27 17.22 -8.55 -11.54
C LYS A 27 15.78 -8.53 -12.07
N GLU A 28 15.62 -8.19 -13.36
CA GLU A 28 14.33 -7.93 -14.01
C GLU A 28 13.29 -9.04 -13.82
N LYS A 29 13.69 -10.31 -13.99
CA LYS A 29 12.77 -11.46 -13.82
C LYS A 29 12.25 -11.56 -12.39
N GLY A 30 13.15 -11.41 -11.40
CA GLY A 30 12.80 -11.42 -9.99
C GLY A 30 11.88 -10.24 -9.64
N ALA A 31 12.26 -9.03 -10.04
CA ALA A 31 11.46 -7.82 -9.82
C ALA A 31 10.05 -7.97 -10.40
N LYS A 32 9.91 -8.54 -11.61
CA LYS A 32 8.61 -8.79 -12.24
C LYS A 32 7.75 -9.77 -11.45
N ILE A 33 8.32 -10.90 -11.03
CA ILE A 33 7.59 -11.92 -10.25
C ILE A 33 7.15 -11.33 -8.90
N THR A 34 8.06 -10.72 -8.14
CA THR A 34 7.73 -10.11 -6.85
C THR A 34 6.68 -9.01 -7.00
N ALA A 35 6.74 -8.20 -8.06
CA ALA A 35 5.73 -7.18 -8.32
C ALA A 35 4.35 -7.81 -8.65
N MET A 36 4.30 -8.96 -9.32
CA MET A 36 3.03 -9.67 -9.52
C MET A 36 2.45 -10.19 -8.21
N VAL A 37 3.29 -10.73 -7.32
CA VAL A 37 2.86 -11.15 -5.97
C VAL A 37 2.36 -9.95 -5.16
N LEU A 38 3.08 -8.82 -5.22
CA LEU A 38 2.69 -7.58 -4.55
C LEU A 38 1.28 -7.11 -4.98
N ARG A 39 0.91 -7.26 -6.26
CA ARG A 39 -0.44 -6.95 -6.76
C ARG A 39 -1.51 -7.85 -6.14
N VAL A 40 -1.21 -9.12 -5.88
CA VAL A 40 -2.14 -10.00 -5.15
C VAL A 40 -2.37 -9.48 -3.73
N PHE A 41 -1.31 -9.04 -3.04
CA PHE A 41 -1.43 -8.43 -1.71
C PHE A 41 -2.22 -7.11 -1.73
N TYR A 42 -2.13 -6.30 -2.78
CA TYR A 42 -3.00 -5.13 -2.93
C TYR A 42 -4.48 -5.50 -2.94
N ILE A 43 -4.84 -6.55 -3.67
CA ILE A 43 -6.23 -7.05 -3.71
C ILE A 43 -6.64 -7.55 -2.32
N LEU A 44 -5.77 -8.29 -1.63
CA LEU A 44 -6.05 -8.76 -0.26
C LEU A 44 -6.24 -7.61 0.71
N ILE A 45 -5.44 -6.54 0.63
CA ILE A 45 -5.60 -5.33 1.46
C ILE A 45 -6.96 -4.69 1.22
N VAL A 46 -7.36 -4.54 -0.05
CA VAL A 46 -8.66 -3.92 -0.40
C VAL A 46 -9.83 -4.79 0.09
N VAL A 47 -9.79 -6.10 -0.15
CA VAL A 47 -10.86 -7.02 0.26
C VAL A 47 -10.97 -7.07 1.79
N THR A 48 -9.86 -7.25 2.50
CA THR A 48 -9.86 -7.30 3.97
C THR A 48 -10.24 -5.95 4.59
N GLY A 49 -9.85 -4.83 3.96
CA GLY A 49 -10.23 -3.48 4.38
C GLY A 49 -11.73 -3.22 4.19
N LEU A 50 -12.31 -3.65 3.06
CA LEU A 50 -13.75 -3.60 2.82
C LEU A 50 -14.50 -4.43 3.87
N GLN A 51 -14.04 -5.65 4.16
CA GLN A 51 -14.66 -6.51 5.19
C GLN A 51 -14.63 -5.88 6.59
N LEU A 52 -13.59 -5.11 6.92
CA LEU A 52 -13.48 -4.41 8.20
C LEU A 52 -14.30 -3.11 8.27
N GLY A 53 -14.36 -2.36 7.16
CA GLY A 53 -14.91 -1.01 7.11
C GLY A 53 -16.32 -0.89 6.53
N TRP A 54 -16.91 -1.97 6.01
CA TRP A 54 -18.17 -1.90 5.23
C TRP A 54 -19.31 -1.19 5.95
N THR A 55 -19.53 -1.53 7.23
CA THR A 55 -20.60 -0.92 8.05
C THR A 55 -20.29 0.50 8.49
N LEU A 56 -19.03 0.94 8.34
CA LEU A 56 -18.53 2.25 8.77
C LEU A 56 -18.38 3.23 7.60
N LEU A 57 -18.76 2.83 6.39
CA LEU A 57 -18.67 3.68 5.18
C LEU A 57 -19.50 4.96 5.27
N THR A 58 -20.53 5.00 6.12
CA THR A 58 -21.33 6.20 6.38
C THR A 58 -20.59 7.24 7.22
N ASN A 59 -19.51 6.86 7.90
CA ASN A 59 -18.64 7.77 8.61
C ASN A 59 -17.53 8.27 7.67
N GLY A 60 -17.52 9.58 7.42
CA GLY A 60 -16.58 10.21 6.49
C GLY A 60 -15.10 9.97 6.79
N GLN A 61 -14.71 9.78 8.06
CA GLN A 61 -13.31 9.50 8.42
C GLN A 61 -12.89 8.08 8.03
N TYR A 62 -13.79 7.09 8.19
CA TYR A 62 -13.52 5.71 7.76
C TYR A 62 -13.53 5.60 6.23
N LEU A 63 -14.45 6.30 5.55
CA LEU A 63 -14.46 6.38 4.09
C LEU A 63 -13.16 7.01 3.56
N LEU A 64 -12.73 8.15 4.14
CA LEU A 64 -11.48 8.82 3.78
C LEU A 64 -10.30 7.86 3.95
N LYS A 65 -10.24 7.14 5.07
CA LYS A 65 -9.18 6.17 5.32
C LYS A 65 -9.14 5.07 4.27
N MET A 66 -10.29 4.53 3.86
CA MET A 66 -10.34 3.52 2.81
C MET A 66 -9.84 4.05 1.46
N VAL A 67 -10.23 5.27 1.09
CA VAL A 67 -9.75 5.93 -0.13
C VAL A 67 -8.24 6.14 -0.08
N LEU A 68 -7.71 6.63 1.05
CA LEU A 68 -6.27 6.80 1.23
C LEU A 68 -5.52 5.48 1.13
N GLY A 69 -6.11 4.35 1.53
CA GLY A 69 -5.48 3.03 1.43
C GLY A 69 -5.24 2.65 -0.03
N ILE A 70 -6.23 2.94 -0.89
CA ILE A 70 -6.13 2.79 -2.33
C ILE A 70 -5.07 3.75 -2.90
N VAL A 71 -5.01 4.99 -2.41
CA VAL A 71 -3.97 5.96 -2.83
C VAL A 71 -2.57 5.44 -2.51
N VAL A 72 -2.34 4.91 -1.30
CA VAL A 72 -1.03 4.32 -0.92
C VAL A 72 -0.66 3.16 -1.85
N ILE A 73 -1.60 2.27 -2.16
CA ILE A 73 -1.40 1.18 -3.14
C ILE A 73 -0.99 1.74 -4.51
N GLY A 74 -1.70 2.76 -5.01
CA GLY A 74 -1.38 3.41 -6.27
C GLY A 74 0.00 4.09 -6.27
N LEU A 75 0.39 4.69 -5.16
CA LEU A 75 1.71 5.30 -5.00
C LEU A 75 2.82 4.25 -5.00
N MET A 76 2.67 3.12 -4.31
CA MET A 76 3.62 2.01 -4.37
C MET A 76 3.80 1.50 -5.81
N GLU A 77 2.70 1.26 -6.54
CA GLU A 77 2.75 0.83 -7.94
C GLU A 77 3.44 1.88 -8.83
N MET A 78 3.14 3.16 -8.63
CA MET A 78 3.75 4.25 -9.40
C MET A 78 5.27 4.34 -9.14
N ILE A 79 5.71 4.19 -7.89
CA ILE A 79 7.14 4.18 -7.55
C ILE A 79 7.82 2.98 -8.20
N ALA A 80 7.25 1.78 -8.12
CA ALA A 80 7.82 0.58 -8.72
C ALA A 80 7.96 0.71 -10.25
N VAL A 81 6.92 1.21 -10.93
CA VAL A 81 6.93 1.40 -12.39
C VAL A 81 7.89 2.51 -12.82
N ARG A 82 7.92 3.65 -12.11
CA ARG A 82 8.84 4.76 -12.43
C ARG A 82 10.29 4.36 -12.21
N THR A 83 10.58 3.61 -11.14
CA THR A 83 11.92 3.06 -10.85
C THR A 83 12.38 2.17 -12.01
N ARG A 84 11.54 1.25 -12.47
CA ARG A 84 11.85 0.39 -13.64
C ARG A 84 12.08 1.20 -14.92
N LYS A 85 11.38 2.33 -15.09
CA LYS A 85 11.52 3.22 -16.25
C LYS A 85 12.66 4.24 -16.10
N GLY A 86 13.46 4.19 -15.03
CA GLY A 86 14.50 5.19 -14.77
C GLY A 86 13.98 6.63 -14.59
N LYS A 87 12.69 6.79 -14.28
CA LYS A 87 12.06 8.11 -14.09
C LYS A 87 12.18 8.57 -12.64
N SER A 88 12.21 9.89 -12.44
CA SER A 88 12.21 10.47 -11.10
C SER A 88 11.02 10.00 -10.26
N THR A 89 11.33 9.51 -9.05
CA THR A 89 10.37 9.04 -8.05
C THR A 89 10.30 9.94 -6.82
N VAL A 90 11.10 11.01 -6.74
CA VAL A 90 11.24 11.85 -5.54
C VAL A 90 9.88 12.38 -5.05
N VAL A 91 9.11 13.02 -5.92
CA VAL A 91 7.79 13.57 -5.57
C VAL A 91 6.82 12.47 -5.14
N VAL A 92 6.85 11.33 -5.83
CA VAL A 92 5.94 10.21 -5.53
C VAL A 92 6.29 9.56 -4.18
N TRP A 93 7.57 9.49 -3.83
CA TRP A 93 8.04 9.06 -2.51
C TRP A 93 7.61 9.99 -1.40
N VAL A 94 7.72 11.31 -1.59
CA VAL A 94 7.25 12.30 -0.61
C VAL A 94 5.75 12.11 -0.37
N LEU A 95 4.96 12.03 -1.44
CA LEU A 95 3.52 11.75 -1.33
C LEU A 95 3.24 10.42 -0.62
N PHE A 96 3.98 9.36 -0.96
CA PHE A 96 3.82 8.05 -0.33
C PHE A 96 4.05 8.10 1.17
N VAL A 97 5.15 8.69 1.62
CA VAL A 97 5.48 8.79 3.05
C VAL A 97 4.46 9.64 3.79
N VAL A 98 4.06 10.78 3.23
CA VAL A 98 3.07 11.68 3.85
C VAL A 98 1.70 10.99 3.97
N VAL A 99 1.22 10.37 2.89
CA VAL A 99 -0.09 9.69 2.89
C VAL A 99 -0.07 8.47 3.80
N LEU A 100 1.01 7.68 3.79
CA LEU A 100 1.14 6.51 4.66
C LEU A 100 1.17 6.91 6.14
N ALA A 101 1.92 7.96 6.51
CA ALA A 101 1.96 8.47 7.88
C ALA A 101 0.58 8.97 8.33
N TYR A 102 -0.13 9.68 7.45
CA TYR A 102 -1.48 10.17 7.74
C TYR A 102 -2.49 9.02 7.92
N ILE A 103 -2.39 7.96 7.12
CA ILE A 103 -3.26 6.79 7.26
C ILE A 103 -3.05 6.03 8.57
N LEU A 104 -1.80 5.92 9.02
CA LEU A 104 -1.44 5.28 10.28
C LEU A 104 -1.98 6.13 11.44
N HIS A 105 -1.80 7.45 11.37
CA HIS A 105 -2.38 8.37 12.36
C HIS A 105 -3.91 8.23 12.44
N LEU A 106 -4.60 8.22 11.29
CA LEU A 106 -6.05 7.99 11.28
C LEU A 106 -6.43 6.62 11.86
N GLY A 107 -5.65 5.57 11.60
CA GLY A 107 -5.93 4.25 12.17
C GLY A 107 -5.83 4.18 13.67
N PHE A 108 -4.82 4.80 14.25
CA PHE A 108 -4.69 4.86 15.71
C PHE A 108 -5.68 5.84 16.37
N SER A 109 -6.16 6.85 15.65
CA SER A 109 -7.07 7.87 16.19
C SER A 109 -8.54 7.48 16.15
N LEU A 110 -8.91 6.56 15.26
CA LEU A 110 -10.30 6.09 15.13
C LEU A 110 -10.65 5.04 16.19
N PRO A 111 -11.92 4.95 16.64
CA PRO A 111 -12.33 4.01 17.70
C PRO A 111 -12.00 2.53 17.46
N MET A 112 -11.93 2.10 16.20
CA MET A 112 -11.53 0.73 15.83
C MET A 112 -10.03 0.46 16.00
N GLY A 113 -9.20 1.50 16.10
CA GLY A 113 -7.76 1.42 16.31
C GLY A 113 -6.95 0.76 15.17
N VAL A 114 -7.58 0.51 14.02
CA VAL A 114 -7.04 -0.30 12.91
C VAL A 114 -7.37 0.32 11.60
#